data_AF-A0A8H2K874-F1
#
_entry.id   AF-A0A8H2K874-F1
#
_cell.length_a   1.000
_cell.length_b   1.000
_cell.length_c   1.000
_cell.angle_alpha   90.00
_cell.angle_beta   90.00
_cell.angle_gamma   90.00
#
_symmetry.space_group_name_H-M   'P 1'
#
loop_
_entity.id
_entity.type
_entity.pdbx_description
1 polymer ?
#
loop_
_entity_poly.entity_id
_entity_poly.type
_entity_poly.pdbx_seq_one_letter_code
_entity_poly.pdbx_strand_id
1 'polypeptide(L)'
;MLIDVTRRYSERMLGDVVHRLWDLKQTGLAGDAIGLKIGWSTAAVHAHIREYGGVRPRWGHQLQGRSLSMSERERILELKGQHGVREIARRLGRSPSTISRELRRDCGVNGYRATRAHALAFELARRPKGSRDN
;
A
#
# COMPACT_ATOMS: atom_id res chain seq x y z
N MET A 1 -8.35 19.63 -3.21
CA MET A 1 -7.66 18.97 -2.07
C MET A 1 -6.34 18.44 -2.59
N LEU A 2 -5.24 19.16 -2.33
CA LEU A 2 -3.90 18.76 -2.73
C LEU A 2 -3.57 17.46 -2.00
N ILE A 3 -3.29 16.40 -2.76
CA ILE A 3 -2.66 15.20 -2.19
C ILE A 3 -1.29 15.66 -1.72
N ASP A 4 -1.03 15.54 -0.42
CA ASP A 4 0.28 15.82 0.13
C ASP A 4 1.28 14.77 -0.36
N VAL A 5 1.87 15.04 -1.52
CA VAL A 5 2.93 14.25 -2.16
C VAL A 5 4.29 14.48 -1.51
N THR A 6 4.37 15.25 -0.41
CA THR A 6 5.63 15.55 0.29
C THR A 6 6.01 14.53 1.36
N ARG A 7 5.08 13.65 1.77
CA ARG A 7 5.41 12.51 2.63
C ARG A 7 6.40 11.59 1.91
N ARG A 8 7.69 11.66 2.28
CA ARG A 8 8.73 10.73 1.84
C ARG A 8 8.26 9.30 2.14
N TYR A 9 8.49 8.40 1.19
CA TYR A 9 8.30 6.96 1.37
C TYR A 9 8.90 6.51 2.71
N SER A 10 8.10 5.83 3.52
CA SER A 10 8.50 5.26 4.81
C SER A 10 8.03 3.81 4.84
N GLU A 11 8.77 2.93 5.51
CA GLU A 11 8.34 1.53 5.75
C GLU A 11 6.94 1.46 6.39
N ARG A 12 6.51 2.53 7.07
CA ARG A 12 5.15 2.74 7.60
C ARG A 12 4.04 2.81 6.55
N MET A 13 4.41 2.89 5.28
CA MET A 13 3.48 2.91 4.14
C MET A 13 3.38 1.55 3.45
N LEU A 14 4.27 0.59 3.77
CA LEU A 14 4.21 -0.75 3.20
C LEU A 14 2.95 -1.46 3.72
N GLY A 15 1.97 -1.60 2.84
CA GLY A 15 0.69 -2.25 3.14
C GLY A 15 0.87 -3.59 3.87
N ASP A 16 1.81 -4.42 3.41
CA ASP A 16 2.06 -5.76 3.97
C ASP A 16 2.60 -5.70 5.41
N VAL A 17 3.47 -4.72 5.71
CA VAL A 17 4.02 -4.52 7.08
C VAL A 17 2.93 -4.04 8.02
N VAL A 18 2.10 -3.08 7.57
CA VAL A 18 0.96 -2.59 8.35
C VAL A 18 -0.08 -3.69 8.54
N HIS A 19 -0.36 -4.53 7.53
CA HIS A 19 -1.27 -5.67 7.67
C HIS A 19 -0.77 -6.63 8.74
N ARG A 20 0.52 -6.98 8.68
CA ARG A 20 1.16 -7.86 9.65
C ARG A 20 1.14 -7.29 11.08
N LEU A 21 1.34 -5.99 11.24
CA LEU A 21 1.18 -5.31 12.54
C LEU A 21 -0.23 -5.55 13.11
N TRP A 22 -1.26 -5.29 12.31
CA TRP A 22 -2.64 -5.42 12.76
C TRP A 22 -3.08 -6.87 12.98
N ASP A 23 -2.56 -7.83 12.19
CA ASP A 23 -2.79 -9.27 12.41
C ASP A 23 -2.19 -9.71 13.76
N LEU A 24 -0.94 -9.34 14.04
CA LEU A 24 -0.28 -9.67 15.32
C LEU A 24 -0.93 -8.97 16.52
N LYS A 25 -1.46 -7.76 16.32
CA LYS A 25 -2.24 -7.08 17.36
C LYS A 25 -3.55 -7.81 17.66
N GLN A 26 -4.24 -8.33 16.64
CA GLN A 26 -5.49 -9.08 16.82
C GLN A 26 -5.28 -10.40 17.56
N THR A 27 -4.10 -11.01 17.45
CA THR A 27 -3.72 -12.20 18.24
C THR A 27 -3.32 -11.87 19.68
N GLY A 28 -3.36 -10.58 20.09
CA GLY A 28 -3.06 -10.15 21.46
C GLY A 28 -1.58 -9.96 21.78
N LEU A 29 -0.68 -9.90 20.79
CA LEU A 29 0.75 -9.66 21.07
C LEU A 29 0.98 -8.24 21.62
N ALA A 30 1.96 -8.13 22.52
CA ALA A 30 2.47 -6.87 23.01
C ALA A 30 3.26 -6.11 21.91
N GLY A 31 3.29 -4.78 22.01
CA GLY A 31 3.83 -3.91 20.96
C GLY A 31 5.33 -4.09 20.68
N ASP A 32 6.10 -4.51 21.68
CA ASP A 32 7.51 -4.86 21.55
C ASP A 32 7.73 -6.15 20.75
N ALA A 33 6.95 -7.20 21.04
CA ALA A 33 6.96 -8.45 20.29
C ALA A 33 6.48 -8.25 18.83
N ILE A 34 5.51 -7.35 18.62
CA ILE A 34 5.08 -6.93 17.28
C ILE A 34 6.24 -6.23 16.56
N GLY A 35 6.87 -5.25 17.22
CA GLY A 35 7.99 -4.47 16.66
C GLY A 35 9.13 -5.36 16.18
N LEU A 36 9.54 -6.32 17.01
CA LEU A 36 10.58 -7.30 16.66
C LEU A 36 10.23 -8.11 15.41
N LYS A 37 8.96 -8.51 15.23
CA LYS A 37 8.51 -9.32 14.09
C LYS A 37 8.39 -8.54 12.78
N ILE A 38 8.21 -7.22 12.84
CA ILE A 38 8.00 -6.37 11.66
C ILE A 38 9.15 -5.38 11.41
N GLY A 39 10.19 -5.40 12.25
CA GLY A 39 11.36 -4.52 12.14
C GLY A 39 11.13 -3.08 12.61
N TRP A 40 10.09 -2.82 13.41
CA TRP A 40 9.79 -1.47 13.92
C TRP A 40 10.16 -1.35 15.40
N SER A 41 10.52 -0.13 15.83
CA SER A 41 10.63 0.15 17.27
C SER A 41 9.27 0.05 17.95
N THR A 42 9.24 -0.34 19.23
CA THR A 42 8.01 -0.39 20.05
C THR A 42 7.27 0.95 20.04
N ALA A 43 8.02 2.06 20.10
CA ALA A 43 7.46 3.40 20.02
C ALA A 43 6.75 3.66 18.67
N ALA A 44 7.32 3.19 17.55
CA ALA A 44 6.69 3.31 16.24
C ALA A 44 5.42 2.46 16.13
N VAL A 45 5.40 1.26 16.70
CA VAL A 45 4.20 0.40 16.75
C VAL A 45 3.08 1.08 17.54
N HIS A 46 3.37 1.57 18.75
CA HIS A 46 2.38 2.25 19.58
C HIS A 46 1.87 3.55 18.97
N ALA A 47 2.76 4.35 18.37
CA ALA A 47 2.36 5.57 17.66
C ALA A 47 1.40 5.25 16.50
N HIS A 48 1.69 4.23 15.70
CA HIS A 48 0.81 3.80 14.61
C HIS A 48 -0.55 3.31 15.12
N ILE A 49 -0.59 2.46 16.15
CA ILE A 49 -1.84 1.97 16.75
C ILE A 49 -2.68 3.16 17.27
N ARG A 50 -2.03 4.12 17.94
CA ARG A 50 -2.69 5.32 18.47
C ARG A 50 -3.24 6.23 17.37
N GLU A 51 -2.55 6.35 16.24
CA GLU A 51 -3.02 7.12 15.06
C GLU A 51 -4.41 6.66 14.59
N TYR A 52 -4.72 5.36 14.72
CA TYR A 52 -6.01 4.78 14.33
C TYR A 52 -6.93 4.45 15.50
N GLY A 53 -6.68 5.05 16.69
CA GLY A 53 -7.55 4.87 17.87
C GLY A 53 -7.60 3.42 18.38
N GLY A 54 -6.57 2.62 18.11
CA GLY A 54 -6.54 1.21 18.49
C GLY A 54 -7.38 0.28 17.61
N VAL A 55 -8.10 0.81 16.62
CA VAL A 55 -8.95 0.05 15.70
C VAL A 55 -8.26 -0.10 14.35
N ARG A 56 -8.27 -1.32 13.80
CA ARG A 56 -7.67 -1.61 12.50
C ARG A 56 -8.37 -0.77 11.41
N PRO A 57 -7.65 0.09 10.68
CA PRO A 57 -8.26 0.83 9.59
C PRO A 57 -8.61 -0.11 8.44
N ARG A 58 -9.66 0.20 7.66
CA ARG A 58 -10.13 -0.67 6.56
C ARG A 58 -9.06 -0.99 5.51
N TRP A 59 -8.15 -0.06 5.24
CA TRP A 59 -7.03 -0.27 4.32
C TRP A 59 -5.87 -1.05 4.94
N GLY A 60 -5.87 -1.20 6.27
CA GLY A 60 -5.00 -2.09 7.03
C GLY A 60 -5.40 -3.56 6.90
N HIS A 61 -6.46 -3.89 6.15
CA HIS A 61 -6.76 -5.25 5.71
C HIS A 61 -6.08 -5.55 4.37
N GLN A 62 -5.70 -6.81 4.17
CA GLN A 62 -5.24 -7.30 2.87
C GLN A 62 -6.35 -7.09 1.83
N LEU A 63 -6.20 -6.08 0.97
CA LEU A 63 -7.16 -5.78 -0.10
C LEU A 63 -7.01 -6.84 -1.21
N GLN A 64 -7.64 -7.99 -1.00
CA GLN A 64 -7.63 -9.09 -1.95
C GLN A 64 -8.26 -8.63 -3.29
N GLY A 65 -7.54 -8.89 -4.39
CA GLY A 65 -8.05 -8.79 -5.77
C GLY A 65 -7.85 -7.48 -6.53
N ARG A 66 -7.95 -6.29 -5.89
CA ARG A 66 -7.92 -4.99 -6.62
C ARG A 66 -6.65 -4.16 -6.45
N SER A 67 -5.92 -4.34 -5.35
CA SER A 67 -4.76 -3.51 -5.03
C SER A 67 -3.46 -4.27 -5.29
N LEU A 68 -2.48 -3.57 -5.87
CA LEU A 68 -1.11 -4.08 -6.02
C LEU A 68 -0.33 -3.87 -4.73
N SER A 69 0.60 -4.76 -4.39
CA SER A 69 1.60 -4.58 -3.33
C SER A 69 2.70 -3.60 -3.76
N MET A 70 3.65 -3.28 -2.88
CA MET A 70 4.81 -2.49 -3.29
C MET A 70 5.71 -3.29 -4.23
N SER A 71 6.01 -4.55 -3.91
CA SER A 71 6.84 -5.42 -4.73
C SER A 71 6.25 -5.66 -6.13
N GLU A 72 4.93 -5.78 -6.24
CA GLU A 72 4.27 -5.86 -7.55
C GLU A 72 4.47 -4.58 -8.37
N ARG A 73 4.45 -3.40 -7.73
CA ARG A 73 4.70 -2.12 -8.42
C ARG A 73 6.15 -1.98 -8.85
N GLU A 74 7.11 -2.42 -8.05
CA GLU A 74 8.52 -2.47 -8.43
C GLU A 74 8.71 -3.37 -9.63
N ARG A 75 8.07 -4.54 -9.63
CA ARG A 75 8.14 -5.46 -10.77
C ARG A 75 7.48 -4.91 -12.03
N ILE A 76 6.40 -4.13 -11.91
CA ILE A 76 5.83 -3.38 -13.06
C ILE A 76 6.84 -2.36 -13.60
N LEU A 77 7.54 -1.62 -12.73
CA LEU A 77 8.54 -0.64 -13.13
C LEU A 77 9.66 -1.29 -13.94
N GLU A 78 10.19 -2.42 -13.48
CA GLU A 78 11.22 -3.19 -14.19
C GLU A 78 10.75 -3.68 -15.57
N LEU A 79 9.53 -4.21 -15.65
CA LEU A 79 9.03 -4.87 -16.87
C LEU A 79 8.48 -3.88 -17.91
N LYS A 80 8.05 -2.68 -17.51
CA LYS A 80 7.41 -1.70 -18.42
C LYS A 80 8.29 -1.31 -19.61
N GLY A 81 9.62 -1.29 -19.44
CA GLY A 81 10.56 -0.96 -20.51
C GLY A 81 10.77 -2.05 -21.55
N GLN A 82 10.31 -3.29 -21.28
CA GLN A 82 10.63 -4.48 -22.07
C GLN A 82 9.36 -5.19 -22.59
N HIS A 83 8.22 -4.99 -21.93
CA HIS A 83 7.01 -5.76 -22.16
C HIS A 83 5.75 -4.91 -22.16
N GLY A 84 4.75 -5.35 -22.94
CA GLY A 84 3.42 -4.75 -22.95
C GLY A 84 2.58 -5.14 -21.73
N VAL A 85 1.50 -4.39 -21.50
CA VAL A 85 0.57 -4.55 -20.35
C VAL A 85 0.11 -6.00 -20.13
N ARG A 86 -0.24 -6.72 -21.20
CA ARG A 86 -0.74 -8.10 -21.11
C ARG A 86 0.33 -9.09 -20.61
N GLU A 87 1.57 -8.90 -21.05
CA GLU A 87 2.70 -9.76 -20.65
C GLU A 87 3.10 -9.50 -19.19
N ILE A 88 3.14 -8.23 -18.78
CA ILE A 88 3.34 -7.84 -17.38
C ILE A 88 2.26 -8.46 -16.49
N ALA A 89 1.00 -8.37 -16.91
CA ALA A 89 -0.13 -8.92 -16.18
C ALA A 89 -0.02 -10.45 -16.00
N ARG A 90 0.36 -11.16 -17.07
CA ARG A 90 0.60 -12.61 -17.04
C ARG A 90 1.70 -12.98 -16.05
N ARG A 91 2.85 -12.28 -16.08
CA ARG A 91 3.99 -12.52 -15.18
C ARG A 91 3.65 -12.28 -13.71
N LEU A 92 2.74 -11.35 -13.43
CA LEU A 92 2.32 -11.02 -12.07
C LEU A 92 1.08 -11.79 -11.60
N GLY A 93 0.48 -12.64 -12.44
CA GLY A 93 -0.78 -13.31 -12.11
C GLY A 93 -1.94 -12.33 -11.87
N ARG A 94 -1.94 -11.18 -12.56
CA ARG A 94 -2.93 -10.12 -12.41
C ARG A 94 -3.73 -9.92 -13.68
N SER A 95 -4.87 -9.23 -13.57
CA SER A 95 -5.63 -8.84 -14.76
C SER A 95 -4.90 -7.73 -15.53
N PRO A 96 -4.91 -7.74 -16.88
CA PRO A 96 -4.37 -6.64 -17.69
C PRO A 96 -5.01 -5.28 -17.34
N SER A 97 -6.29 -5.29 -16.96
CA SER A 97 -7.00 -4.08 -16.52
C SER A 97 -6.41 -3.50 -15.22
N THR A 98 -5.86 -4.33 -14.33
CA THR A 98 -5.17 -3.88 -13.11
C THR A 98 -3.89 -3.14 -13.47
N ILE A 99 -3.05 -3.74 -14.32
CA ILE A 99 -1.78 -3.15 -14.76
C ILE A 99 -2.02 -1.86 -15.55
N SER A 100 -3.02 -1.83 -16.45
CA SER A 100 -3.37 -0.62 -17.20
C SER A 100 -3.80 0.53 -16.28
N ARG A 101 -4.67 0.26 -15.30
CA ARG A 101 -5.11 1.27 -14.33
C ARG A 101 -3.96 1.77 -13.47
N GLU A 102 -3.06 0.88 -13.07
CA GLU A 102 -1.86 1.25 -12.31
C GLU A 102 -0.96 2.19 -13.11
N LEU A 103 -0.61 1.80 -14.33
CA LEU A 103 0.23 2.61 -15.21
C LEU A 103 -0.41 3.97 -15.50
N ARG A 104 -1.74 4.03 -15.70
CA ARG A 104 -2.49 5.27 -15.95
C ARG A 104 -2.50 6.22 -14.75
N ARG A 105 -2.49 5.71 -13.52
CA ARG A 105 -2.54 6.54 -12.31
C ARG A 105 -1.26 7.32 -12.04
N ASP A 106 -0.12 6.87 -12.58
CA ASP A 106 1.20 7.47 -12.28
C ASP A 106 2.08 7.69 -13.51
N CYS A 107 1.53 7.68 -14.73
CA CYS A 107 2.26 8.16 -15.91
C CYS A 107 2.18 9.68 -16.04
N GLY A 108 2.89 10.38 -15.15
CA GLY A 108 3.26 11.78 -15.37
C GLY A 108 4.43 11.92 -16.35
N VAL A 109 4.90 13.16 -16.53
CA VAL A 109 5.99 13.54 -17.47
C VAL A 109 7.29 12.73 -17.26
N ASN A 110 7.52 12.23 -16.04
CA ASN A 110 8.75 11.50 -15.66
C ASN A 110 8.63 9.96 -15.70
N GLY A 111 7.58 9.42 -16.32
CA GLY A 111 7.34 7.98 -16.35
C GLY A 111 6.74 7.41 -15.06
N TYR A 112 6.59 6.09 -15.00
CA TYR A 112 5.95 5.39 -13.88
C TYR A 112 6.92 5.29 -12.70
N ARG A 113 6.47 5.56 -11.46
CA ARG A 113 7.30 5.47 -10.24
C ARG A 113 6.58 4.65 -9.17
N ALA A 114 7.07 3.44 -8.90
CA ALA A 114 6.45 2.51 -7.94
C ALA A 114 6.17 3.13 -6.56
N THR A 115 7.12 3.88 -6.01
CA THR A 115 7.00 4.54 -4.69
C THR A 115 5.89 5.60 -4.65
N ARG A 116 5.76 6.39 -5.71
CA ARG A 116 4.73 7.44 -5.82
C ARG A 116 3.35 6.81 -6.02
N ALA A 117 3.25 5.83 -6.90
CA ALA A 117 2.01 5.08 -7.11
C ALA A 117 1.54 4.37 -5.81
N HIS A 118 2.48 3.87 -5.00
CA HIS A 118 2.19 3.29 -3.70
C HIS A 118 1.69 4.33 -2.69
N ALA A 119 2.37 5.47 -2.57
CA ALA A 119 1.94 6.56 -1.69
C ALA A 119 0.55 7.11 -2.08
N LEU A 120 0.28 7.28 -3.38
CA LEU A 120 -1.04 7.67 -3.88
C LEU A 120 -2.12 6.66 -3.52
N ALA A 121 -1.84 5.36 -3.70
CA ALA A 121 -2.78 4.31 -3.32
C ALA A 121 -3.05 4.30 -1.81
N PHE A 122 -2.03 4.53 -0.99
CA PHE A 122 -2.14 4.65 0.46
C PHE A 122 -3.02 5.83 0.88
N GLU A 123 -2.77 7.03 0.35
CA GLU A 123 -3.57 8.22 0.66
C GLU A 123 -5.04 8.09 0.19
N LEU A 124 -5.27 7.51 -1.00
CA LEU A 124 -6.62 7.23 -1.49
C LEU A 124 -7.37 6.22 -0.60
N ALA A 125 -6.66 5.25 -0.02
CA ALA A 125 -7.23 4.25 0.86
C ALA A 125 -7.51 4.80 2.28
N ARG A 126 -6.73 5.80 2.73
CA ARG A 126 -6.95 6.53 3.99
C ARG A 126 -8.17 7.44 3.94
N ARG A 127 -8.51 7.98 2.77
CA ARG A 127 -9.65 8.88 2.62
C ARG A 127 -10.94 8.18 3.07
N PRO A 128 -11.73 8.76 3.99
CA PRO A 128 -13.06 8.25 4.30
C PRO A 128 -13.87 8.17 3.00
N LYS A 129 -14.40 6.99 2.68
CA LYS A 129 -15.40 6.89 1.61
C LYS A 129 -16.58 7.75 2.07
N GLY A 130 -16.88 8.82 1.35
CA GLY A 130 -18.19 9.44 1.46
C GLY A 130 -19.22 8.33 1.29
N SER A 131 -20.18 8.27 2.22
CA SER A 131 -21.41 7.53 2.02
C SER A 131 -21.90 7.87 0.61
N ARG A 132 -22.12 6.84 -0.21
CA ARG A 132 -23.07 7.00 -1.31
C ARG A 132 -24.41 7.07 -0.59
N ASP A 133 -24.86 8.28 -0.30
CA ASP A 133 -26.27 8.50 0.01
C ASP A 133 -27.03 8.02 -1.23
N ASN A 134 -27.85 7.00 -1.03
CA ASN A 134 -28.74 6.42 -2.02
C ASN A 134 -30.12 7.05 -1.88
#